data_AF-A0A7K1D2E3-F1
#
_entry.id   AF-A0A7K1D2E3-F1
#
_cell.length_a   1.000
_cell.length_b   1.000
_cell.length_c   1.000
_cell.angle_alpha   90.00
_cell.angle_beta   90.00
_cell.angle_gamma   90.00
#
_symmetry.space_group_name_H-M   'P 1'
#
loop_
_entity.id
_entity.type
_entity.pdbx_description
1 polymer ?
#
loop_
_entity_poly.entity_id
_entity_poly.type
_entity_poly.pdbx_seq_one_letter_code
_entity_poly.pdbx_strand_id
1 'polypeptide(L)'
;MPPNPVLNDKRFEQVIAEGYGTAPIGRTMTIGGTLSALGVLFAIICASGWFGWSQVQQTTQTVLDKSTGQMVTVSTTSFPAWVFLAVLLAFGFAFATFFKPNWGPATAPLYALCEGAALGAISAFYNQMYDGIVVQAVLATLSVVLVMFVLYATRIV
;
A
#
# COMPACT_ATOMS: atom_id res chain seq x y z
N MET A 1 1.90 21.10 -46.43
CA MET A 1 1.45 20.05 -45.49
C MET A 1 1.43 20.67 -44.10
N PRO A 2 0.35 20.51 -43.31
CA PRO A 2 0.35 20.96 -41.92
C PRO A 2 1.45 20.21 -41.13
N PRO A 3 2.12 20.87 -40.16
CA PRO A 3 3.15 20.23 -39.34
C PRO A 3 2.58 19.01 -38.62
N ASN A 4 3.23 17.86 -38.77
CA ASN A 4 2.82 16.64 -38.10
C ASN A 4 3.14 16.76 -36.60
N PRO A 5 2.15 16.72 -35.69
CA PRO A 5 2.37 16.87 -34.25
C PRO A 5 3.25 15.77 -33.63
N VAL A 6 3.48 14.66 -34.33
CA VAL A 6 4.41 13.60 -33.93
C VAL A 6 5.88 13.95 -34.24
N LEU A 7 6.12 14.79 -35.25
CA LEU A 7 7.45 15.23 -35.69
C LEU A 7 7.64 16.70 -35.30
N ASN A 8 7.83 16.96 -34.01
CA ASN A 8 8.08 18.30 -33.50
C ASN A 8 9.58 18.56 -33.41
N ASP A 9 10.05 19.69 -33.93
CA ASP A 9 11.46 20.09 -33.96
C ASP A 9 12.12 20.04 -32.57
N LYS A 10 11.36 20.27 -31.51
CA LYS A 10 11.85 20.14 -30.13
C LYS A 10 12.28 18.72 -29.76
N ARG A 11 11.64 17.69 -30.33
CA ARG A 11 12.01 16.28 -30.14
C ARG A 11 13.32 15.98 -30.86
N PHE A 12 13.50 16.56 -32.05
CA PHE A 12 14.72 16.40 -32.82
C PHE A 12 15.89 17.16 -32.19
N GLU A 13 15.68 18.39 -31.74
CA GLU A 13 16.69 19.14 -30.98
C GLU A 13 17.08 18.41 -29.70
N GLN A 14 16.12 17.80 -28.98
CA GLN A 14 16.43 17.00 -27.81
C GLN A 14 17.28 15.77 -28.16
N VAL A 15 16.95 15.03 -29.23
CA VAL A 15 17.73 13.87 -29.69
C VAL A 15 19.11 14.25 -30.24
N ILE A 16 19.22 15.41 -30.91
CA ILE A 16 20.50 15.93 -31.44
C ILE A 16 21.37 16.47 -30.31
N ALA A 17 20.77 17.14 -29.31
CA ALA A 17 21.46 17.62 -28.11
C ALA A 17 21.84 16.47 -27.15
N GLU A 18 21.05 15.38 -27.10
CA GLU A 18 21.33 14.17 -26.32
C GLU A 18 22.34 13.23 -27.00
N GLY A 19 22.66 13.45 -28.28
CA GLY A 19 23.57 12.61 -29.06
C GLY A 19 22.95 11.24 -29.40
N TYR A 20 23.27 10.70 -30.57
CA TYR A 20 22.88 9.36 -30.99
C TYR A 20 23.48 8.29 -30.03
N GLY A 21 22.80 8.01 -28.91
CA GLY A 21 23.13 6.88 -28.03
C GLY A 21 23.28 7.16 -26.54
N THR A 22 23.28 8.41 -26.08
CA THR A 22 23.29 8.71 -24.64
C THR A 22 21.92 9.17 -24.19
N ALA A 23 21.11 8.20 -23.74
CA ALA A 23 19.86 8.48 -23.02
C ALA A 23 20.10 9.55 -21.93
N PRO A 24 19.10 10.41 -21.66
CA PRO A 24 19.24 11.52 -20.73
C PRO A 24 19.88 11.07 -19.42
N ILE A 25 20.70 11.93 -18.81
CA ILE A 25 21.25 11.80 -17.45
C ILE A 25 20.10 11.96 -16.41
N GLY A 26 18.94 11.39 -16.68
CA GLY A 26 17.83 11.20 -15.77
C GLY A 26 17.76 9.70 -15.52
N ARG A 27 18.32 9.27 -14.38
CA ARG A 27 18.34 7.88 -13.84
C ARG A 27 17.40 6.95 -14.61
N THR A 28 17.94 6.23 -15.58
CA THR A 28 17.25 5.06 -16.15
C THR A 28 16.89 4.17 -14.97
N MET A 29 15.60 3.85 -14.80
CA MET A 29 15.15 3.06 -13.66
C MET A 29 15.81 1.68 -13.75
N THR A 30 16.79 1.44 -12.88
CA THR A 30 17.47 0.17 -12.83
C THR A 30 16.55 -0.84 -12.18
N ILE A 31 16.56 -2.07 -12.70
CA ILE A 31 15.84 -3.21 -12.12
C ILE A 31 16.12 -3.33 -10.61
N GLY A 32 17.38 -3.11 -10.21
CA GLY A 32 17.78 -3.11 -8.80
C GLY A 32 17.17 -1.96 -7.99
N GLY A 33 17.05 -0.76 -8.58
CA GLY A 33 16.40 0.39 -7.95
C GLY A 33 14.92 0.11 -7.67
N THR A 34 14.19 -0.42 -8.65
CA THR A 34 12.77 -0.76 -8.49
C THR A 34 12.56 -1.91 -7.49
N LEU A 35 13.43 -2.93 -7.51
CA LEU A 35 13.38 -4.02 -6.53
C LEU A 35 13.59 -3.52 -5.10
N SER A 36 14.60 -2.68 -4.87
CA SER A 36 14.87 -2.12 -3.54
C SER A 36 13.72 -1.22 -3.05
N ALA A 37 13.13 -0.42 -3.94
CA ALA A 37 11.97 0.42 -3.61
C ALA A 37 10.75 -0.43 -3.25
N LEU A 38 10.46 -1.49 -4.00
CA LEU A 38 9.37 -2.42 -3.70
C LEU A 38 9.58 -3.10 -2.34
N GLY A 39 10.79 -3.59 -2.05
CA GLY A 39 11.11 -4.23 -0.77
C GLY A 39 10.93 -3.30 0.43
N VAL A 40 11.42 -2.05 0.32
CA VAL A 40 11.27 -1.04 1.38
C VAL A 40 9.80 -0.69 1.61
N LEU A 41 9.05 -0.41 0.54
CA LEU A 41 7.62 -0.08 0.65
C LEU A 41 6.80 -1.23 1.22
N PHE A 42 7.09 -2.46 0.78
CA PHE A 42 6.43 -3.66 1.28
C PHE A 42 6.68 -3.88 2.77
N ALA A 43 7.92 -3.70 3.23
CA ALA A 43 8.26 -3.80 4.65
C ALA A 43 7.52 -2.76 5.51
N ILE A 44 7.43 -1.52 5.01
CA ILE A 44 6.68 -0.44 5.67
C ILE A 44 5.20 -0.80 5.80
N ILE A 45 4.57 -1.31 4.73
CA ILE A 45 3.16 -1.73 4.74
C ILE A 45 2.93 -2.87 5.74
N CYS A 46 3.82 -3.86 5.80
CA CYS A 46 3.68 -4.98 6.73
C CYS A 46 3.78 -4.52 8.19
N ALA A 47 4.73 -3.62 8.49
CA ALA A 47 4.91 -3.07 9.83
C ALA A 47 3.72 -2.20 10.26
N SER A 48 3.22 -1.35 9.36
CA SER A 48 2.04 -0.51 9.64
C SER A 48 0.76 -1.34 9.74
N GLY A 49 0.59 -2.36 8.90
CA GLY A 49 -0.53 -3.30 8.97
C GLY A 49 -0.55 -4.10 10.26
N TRP A 50 0.60 -4.57 10.73
CA TRP A 50 0.73 -5.21 12.04
C TRP A 50 0.34 -4.25 13.18
N PHE A 51 0.84 -3.01 13.13
CA PHE A 51 0.46 -1.98 14.11
C PHE A 51 -1.05 -1.71 14.08
N GLY A 52 -1.64 -1.54 12.90
CA GLY A 52 -3.07 -1.31 12.74
C GLY A 52 -3.92 -2.46 13.28
N TRP A 53 -3.49 -3.70 13.06
CA TRP A 53 -4.10 -4.89 13.64
C TRP A 53 -4.05 -4.86 15.18
N SER A 54 -2.88 -4.55 15.75
CA SER A 54 -2.66 -4.56 17.21
C SER A 54 -3.50 -3.53 17.99
N GLN A 55 -3.98 -2.48 17.32
CA GLN A 55 -4.74 -1.40 17.92
C GLN A 55 -6.26 -1.65 17.92
N VAL A 56 -6.74 -2.68 17.23
CA VAL A 56 -8.16 -3.07 17.27
C VAL A 56 -8.40 -3.88 18.53
N GLN A 57 -8.80 -3.19 19.61
CA GLN A 57 -9.17 -3.84 20.86
C GLN A 57 -10.60 -4.38 20.79
N GLN A 58 -10.75 -5.67 21.08
CA GLN A 58 -12.05 -6.33 21.20
C GLN A 58 -12.58 -6.12 22.62
N THR A 59 -13.63 -5.31 22.77
CA THR A 59 -14.38 -5.25 24.02
C THR A 59 -15.51 -6.27 23.95
N THR A 60 -15.19 -7.51 24.32
CA THR A 60 -16.18 -8.56 24.55
C THR A 60 -16.82 -8.30 25.90
N GLN A 61 -18.01 -7.68 25.92
CA GLN A 61 -18.80 -7.59 27.14
C GLN A 61 -19.76 -8.77 27.20
N THR A 62 -19.58 -9.63 28.19
CA THR A 62 -20.61 -10.59 28.59
C THR A 62 -21.68 -9.81 29.35
N VAL A 63 -22.77 -9.45 28.66
CA VAL A 63 -23.88 -8.73 29.28
C VAL A 63 -24.86 -9.76 29.80
N LEU A 64 -25.17 -9.71 31.10
CA LEU A 64 -26.29 -10.45 31.68
C LEU A 64 -27.58 -9.79 31.20
N ASP A 65 -28.33 -10.45 30.33
CA ASP A 65 -29.68 -10.02 30.02
C ASP A 65 -30.55 -10.20 31.28
N LYS A 66 -30.96 -9.08 31.87
CA LYS A 66 -31.76 -9.04 33.10
C LYS A 66 -33.17 -9.63 32.93
N SER A 67 -33.59 -9.96 31.71
CA SER A 67 -34.91 -10.52 31.41
C SER A 67 -34.94 -12.05 31.21
N THR A 68 -33.83 -12.67 30.76
CA THR A 68 -33.77 -14.10 30.40
C THR A 68 -32.73 -14.90 31.19
N GLY A 69 -31.85 -14.25 31.96
CA GLY A 69 -30.83 -14.93 32.79
C GLY A 69 -29.73 -15.63 31.98
N GLN A 70 -29.70 -15.43 30.66
CA GLN A 70 -28.72 -16.03 29.76
C GLN A 70 -27.54 -15.08 29.55
N MET A 71 -26.32 -15.63 29.52
CA MET A 71 -25.12 -14.86 29.21
C MET A 71 -25.12 -14.55 27.71
N VAL A 72 -25.42 -13.30 27.35
CA VAL A 72 -25.33 -12.83 25.96
C VAL A 72 -23.99 -12.14 25.79
N THR A 73 -23.14 -12.71 24.95
CA THR A 73 -21.83 -12.14 24.63
C THR A 73 -22.02 -11.06 23.58
N VAL A 74 -21.95 -9.79 23.98
CA VAL A 74 -22.04 -8.64 23.06
C VAL A 74 -20.61 -8.19 22.74
N SER A 75 -20.14 -8.56 21.56
CA SER A 75 -18.86 -8.09 21.03
C SER A 75 -19.07 -6.68 20.48
N THR A 76 -18.70 -5.65 21.26
CA THR A 76 -18.67 -4.28 20.75
C THR A 76 -17.30 -4.04 20.16
N THR A 77 -17.21 -4.13 18.83
CA THR A 77 -16.00 -3.80 18.10
C THR A 77 -15.95 -2.29 17.91
N SER A 78 -15.22 -1.58 18.77
CA SER A 78 -14.98 -0.16 18.59
C SER A 78 -14.06 0.04 17.38
N PHE A 79 -14.57 0.64 16.30
CA PHE A 79 -13.70 1.16 15.25
C PHE A 79 -12.89 2.31 15.84
N PRO A 80 -11.55 2.21 15.90
CA PRO A 80 -10.76 3.32 16.39
C PRO A 80 -10.94 4.52 15.44
N ALA A 81 -11.33 5.69 15.96
CA ALA A 81 -11.59 6.88 15.15
C ALA A 81 -10.40 7.29 14.26
N TRP A 82 -9.18 6.88 14.65
CA TRP A 82 -7.96 7.13 13.87
C TRP A 82 -7.93 6.39 12.53
N VAL A 83 -8.68 5.29 12.36
CA VAL A 83 -8.74 4.55 11.07
C VAL A 83 -9.43 5.37 10.00
N PHE A 84 -10.51 6.10 10.33
CA PHE A 84 -11.17 7.01 9.40
C PHE A 84 -10.23 8.13 8.95
N LEU A 85 -9.43 8.66 9.88
CA LEU A 85 -8.42 9.67 9.56
C LEU A 85 -7.30 9.07 8.68
N ALA A 86 -6.86 7.85 8.96
CA ALA A 86 -5.83 7.16 8.19
C ALA A 86 -6.27 6.88 6.74
N VAL A 87 -7.51 6.41 6.53
CA VAL A 87 -8.09 6.21 5.20
C VAL A 87 -8.20 7.52 4.44
N LEU A 88 -8.67 8.59 5.11
CA LEU A 88 -8.81 9.90 4.48
C LEU A 88 -7.46 10.51 4.10
N LEU A 89 -6.44 10.34 4.95
CA LEU A 89 -5.06 10.74 4.65
C LEU A 89 -4.48 9.93 3.50
N ALA A 90 -4.62 8.60 3.52
CA ALA A 90 -4.13 7.73 2.45
C ALA A 90 -4.79 8.09 1.10
N PHE A 91 -6.10 8.32 1.09
CA PHE A 91 -6.82 8.80 -0.07
C PHE A 91 -6.28 10.16 -0.56
N GLY A 92 -6.04 11.10 0.36
CA GLY A 92 -5.41 12.39 0.05
C GLY A 92 -4.03 12.25 -0.59
N PHE A 93 -3.16 11.39 -0.04
CA PHE A 93 -1.83 11.13 -0.60
C PHE A 93 -1.88 10.44 -1.96
N ALA A 94 -2.87 9.58 -2.20
CA ALA A 94 -3.09 8.96 -3.51
C ALA A 94 -3.44 10.03 -4.57
N PHE A 95 -4.39 10.92 -4.28
CA PHE A 95 -4.74 12.04 -5.17
C PHE A 95 -3.59 13.02 -5.38
N ALA A 96 -2.84 13.35 -4.33
CA ALA A 96 -1.66 14.21 -4.44
C ALA A 96 -0.61 13.59 -5.39
N THR A 97 -0.42 12.27 -5.34
CA THR A 97 0.51 11.55 -6.21
C THR A 97 0.03 11.54 -7.66
N PHE A 98 -1.28 11.44 -7.91
CA PHE A 98 -1.85 11.51 -9.28
C PHE A 98 -1.62 12.87 -9.95
N PHE A 99 -1.84 13.97 -9.22
CA PHE A 99 -1.66 15.31 -9.80
C PHE A 99 -0.18 15.73 -9.88
N LYS A 100 0.70 15.17 -9.06
CA LYS A 100 2.13 15.53 -9.03
C LYS A 100 3.05 14.31 -8.88
N PRO A 101 3.27 13.54 -9.96
CA PRO A 101 4.09 12.32 -9.94
C PRO A 101 5.54 12.53 -9.48
N ASN A 102 6.08 13.75 -9.64
CA ASN A 102 7.43 14.12 -9.19
C ASN A 102 7.61 14.01 -7.66
N TRP A 103 6.52 13.99 -6.90
CA TRP A 103 6.55 13.85 -5.43
C TRP A 103 6.41 12.39 -4.98
N GLY A 104 6.26 11.45 -5.92
CA GLY A 104 6.10 10.02 -5.69
C GLY A 104 7.10 9.39 -4.72
N PRO A 105 8.40 9.73 -4.74
CA PRO A 105 9.37 9.15 -3.80
C PRO A 105 9.10 9.49 -2.33
N ALA A 106 8.48 10.63 -2.04
CA ALA A 106 8.17 11.07 -0.67
C ALA A 106 6.75 10.68 -0.25
N THR A 107 5.79 10.70 -1.18
CA THR A 107 4.40 10.35 -0.88
C THR A 107 4.18 8.85 -0.78
N ALA A 108 4.97 8.03 -1.48
CA ALA A 108 4.80 6.58 -1.46
C ALA A 108 5.01 5.94 -0.08
N PRO A 109 6.07 6.24 0.70
CA PRO A 109 6.23 5.70 2.05
C PRO A 109 5.14 6.19 3.02
N LEU A 110 4.72 7.44 2.90
CA LEU A 110 3.65 8.00 3.74
C LEU A 110 2.30 7.33 3.45
N TYR A 111 1.99 7.16 2.17
CA TYR A 111 0.81 6.43 1.72
C TYR A 111 0.84 4.98 2.25
N ALA A 112 1.96 4.28 2.10
CA ALA A 112 2.16 2.92 2.60
C ALA A 112 1.93 2.79 4.12
N LEU A 113 2.37 3.77 4.92
CA LEU A 113 2.13 3.79 6.36
C LEU A 113 0.64 3.93 6.69
N CYS A 114 -0.03 4.93 6.11
CA CYS A 114 -1.44 5.20 6.39
C CYS A 114 -2.35 4.07 5.88
N GLU A 115 -2.14 3.64 4.63
CA GLU A 115 -2.93 2.60 3.99
C GLU A 115 -2.71 1.25 4.69
N GLY A 116 -1.46 0.89 4.98
CA GLY A 116 -1.16 -0.36 5.68
C GLY A 116 -1.80 -0.42 7.07
N ALA A 117 -1.71 0.65 7.86
CA ALA A 117 -2.37 0.72 9.17
C ALA A 117 -3.90 0.64 9.07
N ALA A 118 -4.50 1.30 8.09
CA ALA A 118 -5.94 1.22 7.85
C ALA A 118 -6.38 -0.19 7.44
N LEU A 119 -5.70 -0.80 6.47
CA LEU A 119 -5.98 -2.16 6.00
C LEU A 119 -5.77 -3.20 7.11
N GLY A 120 -4.75 -3.04 7.95
CA GLY A 120 -4.50 -3.90 9.11
C GLY A 120 -5.63 -3.85 10.14
N ALA A 121 -6.12 -2.65 10.46
CA ALA A 121 -7.24 -2.47 11.36
C ALA A 121 -8.56 -3.03 10.78
N ILE A 122 -8.80 -2.80 9.49
CA ILE A 122 -9.96 -3.36 8.79
C ILE A 122 -9.89 -4.90 8.74
N SER A 123 -8.71 -5.47 8.50
CA SER A 123 -8.50 -6.92 8.50
C SER A 123 -8.79 -7.54 9.87
N ALA A 124 -8.33 -6.89 10.95
CA ALA A 124 -8.61 -7.33 12.32
C ALA A 124 -10.11 -7.26 12.67
N PHE A 125 -10.84 -6.30 12.09
CA PHE A 125 -12.30 -6.24 12.21
C PHE A 125 -12.99 -7.42 11.52
N TYR A 126 -12.64 -7.70 10.26
CA TYR A 126 -13.23 -8.80 9.51
C TYR A 126 -12.88 -10.18 10.05
N ASN A 127 -11.71 -10.32 10.70
CA ASN A 127 -11.33 -11.57 11.36
C ASN A 127 -12.31 -11.96 12.48
N GLN A 128 -13.10 -11.03 13.00
CA GLN A 128 -14.13 -11.31 14.01
C GLN A 128 -15.39 -11.96 13.41
N MET A 129 -15.67 -11.64 12.15
CA MET A 129 -16.78 -12.24 11.40
C MET A 129 -16.37 -13.57 10.75
N TYR A 130 -15.11 -13.66 10.33
CA TYR A 130 -14.54 -14.79 9.60
C TYR A 130 -13.23 -15.20 10.28
N ASP A 131 -13.35 -16.03 11.32
CA ASP A 131 -12.23 -16.44 12.16
C ASP A 131 -11.16 -17.18 11.33
N GLY A 132 -9.93 -16.69 11.40
CA GLY A 132 -8.75 -17.29 10.78
C GLY A 132 -8.64 -17.17 9.26
N ILE A 133 -9.74 -16.99 8.52
CA ILE A 133 -9.72 -16.91 7.05
C ILE A 133 -8.95 -15.67 6.59
N VAL A 134 -9.10 -14.54 7.29
CA VAL A 134 -8.45 -13.28 6.92
C VAL A 134 -6.93 -13.40 7.03
N VAL A 135 -6.43 -13.99 8.12
CA VAL A 135 -4.98 -14.18 8.31
C VAL A 135 -4.42 -15.12 7.24
N GLN A 136 -5.13 -16.21 6.90
CA GLN A 136 -4.71 -17.11 5.82
C GLN A 136 -4.65 -16.42 4.46
N ALA A 137 -5.65 -15.59 4.14
CA ALA A 137 -5.68 -14.83 2.89
C ALA A 137 -4.51 -13.84 2.80
N VAL A 138 -4.23 -13.11 3.88
CA VAL A 138 -3.10 -12.17 3.94
C VAL A 138 -1.77 -12.92 3.84
N LEU A 139 -1.60 -14.04 4.53
CA LEU A 139 -0.38 -14.84 4.40
C LEU A 139 -0.18 -15.39 2.99
N ALA A 140 -1.25 -15.78 2.31
CA ALA A 140 -1.17 -16.23 0.92
C ALA A 140 -0.69 -15.11 -0.01
N THR A 141 -1.21 -13.88 0.12
CA THR A 141 -0.77 -12.75 -0.70
C THR A 141 0.68 -12.35 -0.40
N LEU A 142 1.06 -12.28 0.88
CA LEU A 142 2.45 -12.02 1.29
C LEU A 142 3.40 -13.08 0.74
N SER A 143 3.00 -14.36 0.74
CA SER A 143 3.79 -15.46 0.20
C SER A 143 4.04 -15.29 -1.29
N VAL A 144 3.00 -14.96 -2.08
CA VAL A 144 3.15 -14.72 -3.53
C VAL A 144 4.10 -13.56 -3.80
N VAL A 145 3.95 -12.44 -3.08
CA VAL A 145 4.84 -11.28 -3.23
C VAL A 145 6.27 -11.66 -2.86
N LEU A 146 6.48 -12.39 -1.76
CA LEU A 146 7.80 -12.82 -1.32
C LEU A 146 8.47 -13.77 -2.31
N VAL A 147 7.72 -14.73 -2.86
CA VAL A 147 8.22 -15.65 -3.91
C VAL A 147 8.62 -14.87 -5.15
N MET A 148 7.75 -13.97 -5.64
CA MET A 148 8.06 -13.13 -6.80
C MET A 148 9.25 -12.20 -6.54
N PHE A 149 9.35 -11.64 -5.32
CA PHE A 149 10.46 -10.80 -4.91
C PHE A 149 11.79 -11.57 -4.94
N VAL A 150 11.82 -12.79 -4.39
CA VAL A 150 13.04 -13.62 -4.39
C VAL A 150 13.42 -14.05 -5.81
N LEU A 151 12.46 -14.49 -6.64
CA LEU A 151 12.72 -14.89 -8.02
C LEU A 151 13.32 -13.74 -8.83
N TYR A 152 12.78 -12.53 -8.69
CA TYR A 152 13.26 -11.35 -9.40
C TYR A 152 14.59 -10.82 -8.83
N ALA A 153 14.76 -10.87 -7.50
CA ALA A 153 16.01 -10.48 -6.84
C ALA A 153 17.20 -11.37 -7.23
N THR A 154 16.94 -12.68 -7.35
CA THR A 154 17.95 -13.68 -7.74
C THR A 154 18.16 -13.77 -9.25
N ARG A 155 17.44 -12.98 -10.05
CA ARG A 155 17.51 -12.99 -11.53
C ARG A 155 17.24 -14.37 -12.12
N ILE A 156 16.47 -15.22 -11.43
CA ILE A 156 15.97 -16.48 -12.00
C ILE A 156 14.96 -16.16 -13.12
N VAL A 157 14.24 -15.04 -12.97
CA VAL A 157 13.32 -14.45 -13.95
C VAL A 157 13.72 -12.99 -14.19
#